data_AF-Q4L925-F1
#
_entry.id   AF-Q4L925-F1
#
_cell.length_a   1.000
_cell.length_b   1.000
_cell.length_c   1.000
_cell.angle_alpha   90.00
_cell.angle_beta   90.00
_cell.angle_gamma   90.00
#
_symmetry.space_group_name_H-M   'P 1'
#
loop_
_entity.id
_entity.type
_entity.pdbx_description
1 polymer ?
#
loop_
_entity_poly.entity_id
_entity_poly.type
_entity_poly.pdbx_seq_one_letter_code
_entity_poly.pdbx_strand_id
1 'polypeptide(L)'
;MLRLCIIFFIFVTNTTITQLWTVEGTWENLLLQSMSLSMIIVFLFYYVGFVIAEKKRKQIETLFKKEFFHEKEDFFEKDDKRKVSE
;
A
#
# COMPACT_ATOMS: atom_id res chain seq x y z
N MET A 1 -4.43 1.30 8.77
CA MET A 1 -4.25 2.01 7.48
C MET A 1 -5.58 2.35 6.80
N LEU A 2 -6.52 1.41 6.64
CA LEU A 2 -7.83 1.65 6.00
C LEU A 2 -8.66 2.77 6.67
N ARG A 3 -8.60 2.88 8.01
CA ARG A 3 -9.24 3.98 8.76
C ARG A 3 -8.78 5.38 8.33
N LEU A 4 -7.48 5.55 8.06
CA LEU A 4 -6.93 6.85 7.62
C LEU A 4 -7.38 7.17 6.20
N CYS A 5 -7.45 6.17 5.32
CA CYS A 5 -7.97 6.36 3.96
C CYS A 5 -9.45 6.76 3.94
N ILE A 6 -10.28 6.22 4.85
CA ILE A 6 -11.70 6.58 4.96
C ILE A 6 -11.86 8.03 5.43
N ILE A 7 -11.09 8.44 6.44
CA ILE A 7 -11.11 9.83 6.95
C ILE A 7 -10.64 10.80 5.87
N PHE A 8 -9.62 10.41 5.11
CA PHE A 8 -9.15 11.17 3.95
C PHE A 8 -10.24 11.32 2.88
N PHE A 9 -10.93 10.24 2.52
CA PHE A 9 -12.00 10.27 1.53
C PHE A 9 -13.17 11.16 1.96
N ILE A 10 -13.63 11.02 3.21
CA ILE A 10 -14.71 11.86 3.77
C ILE A 10 -14.31 13.34 3.74
N PHE A 11 -13.06 13.64 4.12
CA PHE A 11 -12.54 15.00 4.12
C PHE A 11 -12.39 15.58 2.71
N VAL A 12 -11.87 14.80 1.75
CA VAL A 12 -11.76 15.20 0.33
C VAL A 12 -13.14 15.47 -0.24
N THR A 13 -14.11 14.57 -0.06
CA THR A 13 -15.48 14.77 -0.56
C THR A 13 -16.13 16.02 0.04
N ASN A 14 -15.99 16.25 1.35
CA ASN A 14 -16.48 17.49 1.97
C ASN A 14 -15.81 18.74 1.38
N THR A 15 -14.48 18.70 1.21
CA THR A 15 -13.69 19.82 0.67
C THR A 15 -14.04 20.12 -0.78
N THR A 16 -14.24 19.08 -1.61
CA THR A 16 -14.63 19.20 -3.01
C THR A 16 -16.04 19.75 -3.15
N ILE A 17 -16.99 19.32 -2.31
CA ILE A 17 -18.36 19.87 -2.31
C ILE A 17 -18.31 21.36 -1.95
N THR A 18 -17.54 21.74 -0.93
CA THR A 18 -17.39 23.15 -0.54
C THR A 18 -16.73 23.97 -1.64
N GLN A 19 -15.66 23.50 -2.28
CA GLN A 19 -15.05 24.21 -3.42
C GLN A 19 -15.99 24.37 -4.61
N LEU A 20 -16.86 23.40 -4.89
CA LEU A 20 -17.83 23.51 -5.98
C LEU A 20 -18.89 24.58 -5.70
N TRP A 21 -19.14 24.87 -4.42
CA TRP A 21 -20.10 25.88 -3.96
C TRP A 21 -19.48 27.26 -3.70
N THR A 22 -18.17 27.32 -3.43
CA THR A 22 -17.47 28.56 -3.09
C THR A 22 -16.84 29.22 -4.33
N VAL A 23 -17.01 30.53 -4.47
CA VAL A 23 -16.48 31.31 -5.60
C VAL A 23 -14.99 31.65 -5.39
N GLU A 24 -14.20 31.52 -6.45
CA GLU A 24 -12.76 31.80 -6.48
C GLU A 24 -12.43 33.23 -5.99
N GLY A 25 -11.43 33.34 -5.11
CA GLY A 25 -10.94 34.63 -4.57
C GLY A 25 -11.43 34.99 -3.16
N THR A 26 -12.34 34.23 -2.57
CA THR A 26 -12.72 34.36 -1.16
C THR A 26 -11.69 33.72 -0.23
N TRP A 27 -11.58 34.22 1.01
CA TRP A 27 -10.63 33.70 2.00
C TRP A 27 -10.87 32.22 2.32
N GLU A 28 -12.12 31.75 2.20
CA GLU A 28 -12.51 30.34 2.32
C GLU A 28 -11.84 29.47 1.26
N ASN A 29 -11.76 29.94 0.01
CA ASN A 29 -11.09 29.23 -1.08
C ASN A 29 -9.58 29.07 -0.81
N LEU A 30 -8.89 30.11 -0.31
CA LEU A 30 -7.47 30.03 0.02
C LEU A 30 -7.19 29.07 1.20
N LEU A 31 -8.09 29.06 2.19
CA LEU A 31 -8.02 28.13 3.32
C LEU A 31 -8.21 26.68 2.86
N LEU A 32 -9.21 26.43 2.01
CA LEU A 32 -9.48 25.11 1.43
C LEU A 32 -8.32 24.64 0.55
N GLN A 33 -7.71 25.54 -0.21
CA GLN A 33 -6.55 25.24 -1.04
C GLN A 33 -5.33 24.83 -0.18
N SER A 34 -5.08 25.55 0.92
CA SER A 34 -4.00 25.23 1.87
C SER A 34 -4.24 23.91 2.62
N MET A 35 -5.49 23.65 3.00
CA MET A 35 -5.91 22.38 3.61
C MET A 35 -5.78 21.19 2.65
N SER A 36 -6.17 21.37 1.39
CA SER A 36 -6.04 20.33 0.36
C SER A 36 -4.55 20.04 0.07
N LEU A 37 -3.70 21.06 0.05
CA LEU A 37 -2.25 20.89 -0.12
C LEU A 37 -1.61 20.12 1.04
N SER A 38 -1.98 20.45 2.29
CA SER A 38 -1.52 19.73 3.49
C SER A 38 -1.90 18.24 3.43
N MET A 39 -3.12 17.94 2.96
CA MET A 39 -3.58 16.56 2.80
C MET A 39 -2.85 15.79 1.68
N ILE A 40 -2.50 16.44 0.57
CA ILE A 40 -1.65 15.84 -0.48
C ILE A 40 -0.28 15.43 0.09
N ILE A 41 0.30 16.27 0.95
CA ILE A 41 1.60 15.99 1.60
C ILE A 41 1.48 14.77 2.53
N VAL A 42 0.43 14.71 3.36
CA VAL A 42 0.16 13.55 4.23
C VAL A 42 -0.05 12.29 3.39
N PHE A 43 -0.81 12.38 2.30
CA PHE A 43 -1.06 11.26 1.40
C PHE A 43 0.23 10.73 0.77
N LEU A 44 1.11 11.62 0.28
CA LEU A 44 2.42 11.26 -0.26
C LEU A 44 3.30 10.56 0.78
N PHE A 45 3.32 11.04 2.02
CA PHE A 45 4.09 10.42 3.09
C PHE A 45 3.65 8.98 3.35
N TYR A 46 2.34 8.75 3.44
CA TYR A 46 1.80 7.40 3.63
C TYR A 46 1.96 6.51 2.39
N TYR A 47 1.84 7.08 1.18
CA TYR A 47 2.05 6.36 -0.06
C TYR A 47 3.49 5.84 -0.19
N VAL A 48 4.48 6.68 0.10
CA VAL A 48 5.90 6.28 0.08
C VAL A 48 6.14 5.18 1.12
N GLY A 49 5.61 5.33 2.33
CA GLY A 49 5.69 4.28 3.36
C GLY A 49 5.04 2.95 2.91
N PHE A 50 3.90 3.02 2.22
CA PHE A 50 3.22 1.86 1.67
C PHE A 50 4.03 1.17 0.57
N VAL A 51 4.57 1.93 -0.39
CA VAL A 51 5.41 1.40 -1.48
C VAL A 51 6.64 0.69 -0.92
N ILE A 52 7.29 1.26 0.10
CA ILE A 52 8.43 0.64 0.78
C ILE A 52 8.00 -0.67 1.47
N ALA A 53 6.87 -0.65 2.18
CA ALA A 53 6.34 -1.83 2.85
C ALA A 53 5.94 -2.94 1.86
N GLU A 54 5.36 -2.59 0.72
CA GLU A 54 5.00 -3.52 -0.34
C GLU A 54 6.24 -4.16 -0.96
N LYS A 55 7.30 -3.38 -1.20
CA LYS A 55 8.59 -3.90 -1.68
C LYS A 55 9.22 -4.89 -0.69
N LYS A 56 9.06 -4.67 0.62
CA LYS A 56 9.51 -5.62 1.65
C LYS A 56 8.68 -6.90 1.64
N ARG A 57 7.35 -6.83 1.51
CA ARG A 57 6.48 -8.01 1.41
C ARG A 57 6.82 -8.88 0.20
N LYS A 58 7.00 -8.27 -0.97
CA LYS A 58 7.37 -9.00 -2.20
C LYS A 58 8.71 -9.73 -2.07
N GLN A 59 9.68 -9.14 -1.36
CA GLN A 59 10.96 -9.80 -1.12
C GLN A 59 10.85 -10.98 -0.14
N ILE A 60 10.06 -10.86 0.92
CA ILE A 60 9.83 -11.96 1.86
C ILE A 60 9.08 -13.11 1.17
N GLU A 61 8.08 -12.80 0.34
CA GLU A 61 7.30 -13.80 -0.37
C GLU A 61 8.14 -14.57 -1.40
N THR A 62 9.06 -13.88 -2.09
CA THR A 62 10.00 -14.53 -3.02
C THR A 62 11.05 -15.40 -2.30
N LEU A 63 11.51 -14.99 -1.12
CA LEU A 63 12.39 -15.78 -0.26
C LEU A 63 11.69 -17.04 0.26
N PHE A 64 10.50 -16.89 0.83
CA PHE A 64 9.71 -18.00 1.36
C PHE A 64 9.32 -18.99 0.25
N LYS A 65 8.97 -18.48 -0.94
CA LYS A 65 8.72 -19.33 -2.10
C LYS A 65 9.96 -20.14 -2.47
N LYS A 66 11.15 -19.53 -2.53
CA LYS A 66 12.40 -20.26 -2.82
C LYS A 66 12.71 -21.36 -1.80
N GLU A 67 12.60 -21.08 -0.50
CA GLU A 67 12.79 -22.10 0.55
C GLU A 67 11.80 -23.25 0.39
N PHE A 68 10.53 -22.95 0.14
CA PHE A 68 9.49 -23.96 -0.01
C PHE A 68 9.69 -24.86 -1.24
N PHE A 69 10.20 -24.29 -2.35
CA PHE A 69 10.55 -25.08 -3.54
C PHE A 69 11.77 -25.96 -3.30
N HIS A 70 12.79 -25.45 -2.60
CA HIS A 70 13.98 -26.23 -2.26
C HIS A 70 13.65 -27.42 -1.34
N GLU A 71 12.84 -27.19 -0.31
CA GLU A 71 12.40 -28.25 0.61
C GLU A 71 11.57 -29.34 -0.12
N LYS A 72 10.75 -28.92 -1.09
CA LYS A 72 10.02 -29.86 -1.96
C LYS A 72 10.96 -30.69 -2.83
N GLU A 73 11.97 -30.08 -3.45
CA GLU A 73 12.96 -30.80 -4.27
C GLU A 73 13.75 -31.81 -3.44
N ASP A 74 14.24 -31.40 -2.26
CA ASP A 74 14.96 -32.29 -1.33
C ASP A 74 14.11 -33.50 -0.91
N PHE A 75 12.80 -33.28 -0.71
CA PHE A 75 11.87 -34.35 -0.36
C PHE A 75 11.64 -35.32 -1.53
N PHE A 76 11.47 -34.80 -2.75
CA PHE A 76 11.32 -35.63 -3.95
C PHE A 76 12.58 -36.45 -4.25
N GLU A 77 13.77 -35.87 -4.10
CA GLU A 77 15.03 -36.60 -4.31
C GLU A 77 15.22 -37.73 -3.28
N LYS A 78 14.80 -37.51 -2.03
CA LYS A 78 14.87 -38.52 -0.97
C LYS A 78 13.87 -39.66 -1.18
N ASP A 79 12.72 -39.37 -1.78
CA ASP A 79 11.73 -40.38 -2.15
C ASP A 79 12.19 -41.20 -3.36
N ASP A 80 12.78 -40.56 -4.36
CA ASP A 80 13.33 -41.22 -5.55
C ASP A 80 14.44 -42.21 -5.17
N LYS A 81 15.40 -41.79 -4.32
CA LYS A 81 16.47 -42.67 -3.82
C LYS A 81 15.96 -43.87 -3.02
N ARG A 82 14.81 -43.76 -2.35
CA ARG A 82 14.19 -44.90 -1.65
C ARG A 82 13.63 -45.93 -2.62
N LYS A 83 13.01 -45.50 -3.73
CA LYS A 83 12.42 -46.39 -4.73
C LYS A 83 13.45 -47.13 -5.58
N VAL A 84 14.64 -46.58 -5.76
CA VAL A 84 15.73 -47.22 -6.52
C VAL A 84 16.47 -48.27 -5.68
N SER A 85 16.28 -48.28 -4.35
CA SER A 85 16.92 -49.22 -3.43
C SER A 85 16.06 -50.46 -3.11
N GLU A 86 14.82 -50.53 -3.58
CA GLU A 86 13.93 -51.71 -3.53
C GLU A 86 13.99 -52.48 -4.85
#